data_AF-A0A7S1ARG1-F1
#
_entry.id   AF-A0A7S1ARG1-F1
#
_cell.length_a   1.000
_cell.length_b   1.000
_cell.length_c   1.000
_cell.angle_alpha   90.00
_cell.angle_beta   90.00
_cell.angle_gamma   90.00
#
_symmetry.space_group_name_H-M   'P 1'
#
loop_
_entity.id
_entity.type
_entity.pdbx_description
1 polymer ?
#
loop_
_entity_poly.entity_id
_entity_poly.type
_entity_poly.pdbx_seq_one_letter_code
_entity_poly.pdbx_strand_id
1 'polypeptide(L)'
;FWLKGDAWLARSIGALFGMSYKQDDVDVPVSVFLELFLTRKEKDVFSTWNEQERDLSISGFIIGPITNWIAKFVPKSVAPNVLTIAGVLAIMQAWWFCEEYSDDHPRIVAAASVLSIIVFWVLGRVDGKHARRIMNDTPLGELFKYVTDTIGTNFLVVLMCRLLLETEDLDKMWYCVQTMQLVMLLKHWSAFNRHAGMRYLFVGPGELMTIATCLLIVRAVFGIEPFFWWYDFTWGLACSVASERFGLDANSYVGSMNPARAAYLSIFYITIFRIGTSSRRDHSWTRKSLVFILLLRGLSAIMRLDMLIGAKTTQKDVIFDGLFWSMVTSDLIVAKMADRQIHVWVVLMATTVVVPHLQFLILCFVCVYYVAVFGDIMNHLNMPLLQSCKNVYCDGIYDLCHIGHKNLFRHALSYGNRLFVGVIGDEDANNYKRPPIMSAAEREAEVSNCKCVSKVIRNAPCFGLTEEFIRKHQIHVVAFGQEYLDRYPNPDDDPYYKVPRKNGIAIPMPRTQSLSTSDLIRRIQNEDVILEKKSAT
;
A
#
# COMPACT_ATOMS: atom_id res chain seq x y z
N PHE A 1 14.70 -14.77 17.68
CA PHE A 1 15.68 -13.68 17.51
C PHE A 1 15.22 -12.62 16.50
N TRP A 2 14.41 -12.97 15.49
CA TRP A 2 13.97 -12.05 14.43
C TRP A 2 12.70 -11.21 14.71
N LEU A 3 11.86 -11.58 15.69
CA LEU A 3 10.78 -10.72 16.23
C LEU A 3 11.28 -9.44 16.92
N LYS A 4 12.60 -9.24 17.07
CA LYS A 4 13.19 -8.05 17.68
C LYS A 4 13.50 -6.95 16.65
N GLY A 5 13.51 -7.23 15.35
CA GLY A 5 13.86 -6.24 14.30
C GLY A 5 12.78 -5.18 14.07
N ASP A 6 11.51 -5.57 14.07
CA ASP A 6 10.40 -4.63 13.84
C ASP A 6 10.08 -3.82 15.09
N ALA A 7 10.22 -4.44 16.27
CA ALA A 7 10.25 -3.73 17.54
C ALA A 7 11.45 -2.79 17.64
N TRP A 8 12.57 -3.07 16.95
CA TRP A 8 13.73 -2.17 16.93
C TRP A 8 13.44 -0.93 16.10
N LEU A 9 12.77 -1.01 14.95
CA LEU A 9 12.39 0.19 14.19
C LEU A 9 11.44 1.09 14.99
N ALA A 10 10.42 0.50 15.62
CA ALA A 10 9.50 1.22 16.51
C ALA A 10 10.20 1.80 17.75
N ARG A 11 11.16 1.07 18.35
CA ARG A 11 11.97 1.53 19.49
C ARG A 11 12.98 2.60 19.10
N SER A 12 13.60 2.50 17.94
CA SER A 12 14.55 3.49 17.41
C SER A 12 13.84 4.79 17.07
N ILE A 13 12.60 4.71 16.56
CA ILE A 13 11.72 5.88 16.38
C ILE A 13 11.35 6.48 17.75
N GLY A 14 10.98 5.67 18.75
CA GLY A 14 10.70 6.16 20.11
C GLY A 14 11.93 6.79 20.81
N ALA A 15 13.13 6.26 20.56
CA ALA A 15 14.39 6.77 21.10
C ALA A 15 14.83 8.08 20.44
N LEU A 16 14.57 8.27 19.13
CA LEU A 16 14.81 9.53 18.40
C LEU A 16 14.03 10.72 18.99
N PHE A 17 12.92 10.47 19.69
CA PHE A 17 12.07 11.49 20.33
C PHE A 17 12.16 11.49 21.87
N GLY A 18 13.16 10.82 22.46
CA GLY A 18 13.46 10.93 23.90
C GLY A 18 12.48 10.26 24.85
N MET A 19 11.72 9.24 24.42
CA MET A 19 10.77 8.53 25.28
C MET A 19 11.32 7.18 25.76
N SER A 20 11.66 7.11 27.04
CA SER A 20 12.11 5.89 27.73
C SER A 20 10.94 4.97 28.03
N TYR A 21 11.05 3.70 27.61
CA TYR A 21 10.08 2.65 27.91
C TYR A 21 10.30 2.12 29.33
N LYS A 22 9.47 2.56 30.29
CA LYS A 22 9.22 1.81 31.53
C LYS A 22 7.87 1.14 31.40
N GLN A 23 7.93 -0.18 31.47
CA GLN A 23 6.79 -1.07 31.58
C GLN A 23 6.35 -0.99 33.04
N ASP A 24 5.37 -0.12 33.33
CA ASP A 24 4.39 -0.24 34.43
C ASP A 24 3.51 1.03 34.45
N ASP A 25 2.19 0.79 34.35
CA ASP A 25 1.04 1.67 34.60
C ASP A 25 0.84 2.96 33.77
N VAL A 26 -0.36 3.02 33.17
CA VAL A 26 -0.96 4.05 32.28
C VAL A 26 -0.63 3.87 30.78
N ASP A 27 -1.51 3.14 30.09
CA ASP A 27 -1.52 2.84 28.64
C ASP A 27 -1.74 4.07 27.72
N VAL A 28 -0.89 5.10 27.77
CA VAL A 28 -0.84 6.13 26.71
C VAL A 28 0.58 6.69 26.55
N PRO A 29 1.33 6.31 25.48
CA PRO A 29 1.62 7.30 24.42
C PRO A 29 1.77 6.73 22.99
N VAL A 30 1.59 5.42 22.76
CA VAL A 30 1.71 4.81 21.40
C VAL A 30 0.35 4.75 20.70
N SER A 31 -0.74 4.59 21.45
CA SER A 31 -2.12 4.55 20.93
C SER A 31 -2.55 5.85 20.25
N VAL A 32 -2.15 7.02 20.79
CA VAL A 32 -2.50 8.34 20.23
C VAL A 32 -1.88 8.56 18.85
N PHE A 33 -0.63 8.14 18.64
CA PHE A 33 0.02 8.26 17.33
C PHE A 33 -0.58 7.28 16.31
N LEU A 34 -0.95 6.08 16.76
CA LEU A 34 -1.62 5.05 15.96
C LEU A 34 -3.12 5.33 15.75
N GLU A 35 -3.66 6.46 16.20
CA GLU A 35 -5.02 6.89 15.82
C GLU A 35 -5.02 8.31 15.24
N LEU A 36 -3.82 8.84 14.95
CA LEU A 36 -3.64 10.21 14.46
C LEU A 36 -4.22 10.41 13.06
N PHE A 37 -4.11 9.39 12.19
CA PHE A 37 -4.50 9.48 10.78
C PHE A 37 -5.71 8.63 10.42
N LEU A 38 -5.93 7.51 11.11
CA LEU A 38 -7.11 6.66 10.93
C LEU A 38 -7.69 6.25 12.28
N THR A 39 -8.99 6.43 12.42
CA THR A 39 -9.78 5.88 13.53
C THR A 39 -9.88 4.36 13.40
N ARG A 40 -10.18 3.67 14.51
CA ARG A 40 -10.35 2.20 14.49
C ARG A 40 -11.38 1.73 13.47
N LYS A 41 -12.52 2.42 13.35
CA LYS A 41 -13.58 2.10 12.38
C LYS A 41 -13.11 2.23 10.94
N GLU A 42 -12.36 3.29 10.62
CA GLU A 42 -11.79 3.51 9.28
C GLU A 42 -10.77 2.42 8.93
N LYS A 43 -10.00 1.95 9.91
CA LYS A 43 -9.05 0.83 9.73
C LYS A 43 -9.76 -0.49 9.51
N ASP A 44 -10.88 -0.73 10.19
CA ASP A 44 -11.72 -1.91 9.95
C ASP A 44 -12.27 -1.89 8.51
N VAL A 45 -12.76 -0.75 8.03
CA VAL A 45 -13.20 -0.57 6.62
C VAL A 45 -12.04 -0.84 5.67
N PHE A 46 -10.87 -0.22 5.92
CA PHE A 46 -9.66 -0.42 5.11
C PHE A 46 -9.25 -1.90 5.03
N SER A 47 -9.38 -2.65 6.13
CA SER A 47 -9.02 -4.07 6.18
C SER A 47 -9.85 -4.96 5.25
N THR A 48 -11.05 -4.50 4.89
CA THR A 48 -11.97 -5.22 4.00
C THR A 48 -11.85 -4.80 2.54
N TRP A 49 -10.94 -3.86 2.24
CA TRP A 49 -10.73 -3.39 0.88
C TRP A 49 -10.37 -4.54 -0.06
N ASN A 50 -11.04 -4.59 -1.21
CA ASN A 50 -10.71 -5.51 -2.27
C ASN A 50 -11.07 -4.85 -3.60
N GLU A 51 -10.05 -4.41 -4.32
CA GLU A 51 -10.26 -3.79 -5.63
C GLU A 51 -10.12 -4.82 -6.75
N GLN A 52 -11.14 -4.91 -7.60
CA GLN A 52 -11.00 -5.59 -8.88
C GLN A 52 -10.48 -4.60 -9.93
N GLU A 53 -9.15 -4.54 -10.08
CA GLU A 53 -8.50 -3.85 -11.19
C GLU A 53 -8.95 -4.49 -12.52
N ARG A 54 -9.52 -3.69 -13.43
CA ARG A 54 -9.86 -4.14 -14.79
C ARG A 54 -8.95 -3.43 -15.78
N ASP A 55 -7.88 -4.12 -16.14
CA ASP A 55 -6.88 -3.64 -17.08
C ASP A 55 -7.19 -4.12 -18.50
N LEU A 56 -7.64 -3.22 -19.36
CA LEU A 56 -7.90 -3.47 -20.79
C LEU A 56 -6.84 -2.82 -21.69
N SER A 57 -5.69 -2.49 -21.12
CA SER A 57 -4.58 -1.85 -21.81
C SER A 57 -3.93 -2.78 -22.84
N ILE A 58 -3.45 -2.22 -23.95
CA ILE A 58 -2.76 -2.96 -25.02
C ILE A 58 -1.48 -3.57 -24.47
N SER A 59 -0.75 -2.77 -23.68
CA SER A 59 0.46 -3.21 -23.00
C SER A 59 0.22 -4.38 -22.05
N GLY A 60 -0.91 -4.39 -21.34
CA GLY A 60 -1.33 -5.48 -20.47
C GLY A 60 -1.48 -6.81 -21.22
N PHE A 61 -2.00 -6.76 -22.45
CA PHE A 61 -2.13 -7.93 -23.32
C PHE A 61 -0.77 -8.50 -23.75
N ILE A 62 0.17 -7.64 -24.15
CA ILE A 62 1.48 -8.07 -24.67
C ILE A 62 2.41 -8.54 -23.53
N ILE A 63 2.49 -7.79 -22.44
CA ILE A 63 3.43 -8.06 -21.33
C ILE A 63 2.83 -9.01 -20.29
N GLY A 64 1.51 -9.21 -20.32
CA GLY A 64 0.80 -10.12 -19.44
C GLY A 64 1.39 -11.53 -19.39
N PRO A 65 1.58 -12.21 -20.54
CA PRO A 65 2.19 -13.53 -20.59
C PRO A 65 3.62 -13.56 -20.02
N ILE A 66 4.44 -12.58 -20.37
CA ILE A 66 5.84 -12.47 -19.92
C ILE A 66 5.90 -12.32 -18.40
N THR A 67 5.13 -11.38 -17.84
CA THR A 67 5.09 -11.14 -16.39
C THR A 67 4.47 -12.31 -15.62
N ASN A 68 3.52 -13.06 -16.20
CA ASN A 68 3.03 -14.32 -15.63
C ASN A 68 4.11 -15.38 -15.55
N TRP A 69 4.96 -15.46 -16.57
CA TRP A 69 6.08 -16.39 -16.61
C TRP A 69 7.16 -15.98 -15.58
N ILE A 70 7.56 -14.71 -15.54
CA ILE A 70 8.53 -14.17 -14.57
C ILE A 70 8.06 -14.40 -13.13
N ALA A 71 6.78 -14.16 -12.83
CA ALA A 71 6.22 -14.35 -11.49
C ALA A 71 6.38 -15.78 -10.95
N LYS A 72 6.54 -16.80 -11.80
CA LYS A 72 6.78 -18.18 -11.38
C LYS A 72 8.19 -18.36 -10.79
N PHE A 73 9.18 -17.60 -11.26
CA PHE A 73 10.57 -17.70 -10.82
C PHE A 73 10.88 -16.94 -9.53
N VAL A 74 10.04 -15.97 -9.16
CA VAL A 74 10.20 -15.27 -7.88
C VAL A 74 10.09 -16.29 -6.74
N PRO A 75 11.02 -16.35 -5.76
CA PRO A 75 10.88 -17.26 -4.63
C PRO A 75 9.68 -16.90 -3.73
N LYS A 76 9.04 -17.89 -3.11
CA LYS A 76 7.90 -17.66 -2.19
C LYS A 76 8.29 -16.88 -0.92
N SER A 77 9.58 -16.81 -0.60
CA SER A 77 10.13 -16.03 0.53
C SER A 77 10.23 -14.54 0.26
N VAL A 78 10.18 -14.10 -1.00
CA VAL A 78 10.27 -12.70 -1.37
C VAL A 78 8.90 -12.05 -1.18
N ALA A 79 8.84 -10.96 -0.40
CA ALA A 79 7.61 -10.19 -0.26
C ALA A 79 7.28 -9.44 -1.55
N PRO A 80 6.00 -9.35 -1.98
CA PRO A 80 5.62 -8.62 -3.19
C PRO A 80 6.11 -7.17 -3.20
N ASN A 81 5.98 -6.47 -2.08
CA ASN A 81 6.38 -5.07 -1.93
C ASN A 81 7.89 -4.83 -2.12
N VAL A 82 8.73 -5.85 -1.92
CA VAL A 82 10.18 -5.76 -2.21
C VAL A 82 10.42 -5.62 -3.71
N LEU A 83 9.62 -6.29 -4.54
CA LEU A 83 9.72 -6.15 -6.00
C LEU A 83 9.33 -4.74 -6.43
N THR A 84 8.28 -4.18 -5.83
CA THR A 84 7.83 -2.82 -6.09
C THR A 84 8.92 -1.79 -5.72
N ILE A 85 9.56 -1.95 -4.54
CA ILE A 85 10.70 -1.11 -4.14
C ILE A 85 11.86 -1.24 -5.12
N ALA A 86 12.23 -2.47 -5.50
CA ALA A 86 13.32 -2.71 -6.44
C ALA A 86 13.08 -2.01 -7.78
N GLY A 87 11.83 -1.96 -8.23
CA GLY A 87 11.44 -1.17 -9.40
C GLY A 87 11.70 0.32 -9.23
N VAL A 88 11.23 0.93 -8.13
CA VAL A 88 11.44 2.36 -7.87
C VAL A 88 12.93 2.69 -7.74
N LEU A 89 13.70 1.84 -7.05
CA LEU A 89 15.15 2.01 -6.94
C LEU A 89 15.85 1.96 -8.29
N ALA A 90 15.39 1.15 -9.24
CA ALA A 90 15.92 1.14 -10.60
C ALA A 90 15.70 2.48 -11.33
N ILE A 91 14.54 3.11 -11.16
CA ILE A 91 14.28 4.46 -11.70
C ILE A 91 15.13 5.51 -10.99
N MET A 92 15.24 5.46 -9.67
CA MET A 92 16.09 6.40 -8.92
C MET A 92 17.55 6.28 -9.33
N GLN A 93 18.03 5.06 -9.59
CA GLN A 93 19.37 4.82 -10.12
C GLN A 93 19.54 5.38 -11.53
N ALA A 94 18.54 5.22 -12.42
CA ALA A 94 18.58 5.82 -13.75
C ALA A 94 18.60 7.35 -13.69
N TRP A 95 17.82 7.95 -12.79
CA TRP A 95 17.86 9.39 -12.54
C TRP A 95 19.25 9.83 -12.05
N TRP A 96 19.84 9.13 -11.08
CA TRP A 96 21.18 9.45 -10.61
C TRP A 96 22.24 9.34 -11.71
N PHE A 97 22.21 8.26 -12.51
CA PHE A 97 23.10 8.12 -13.67
C PHE A 97 22.89 9.23 -14.70
N CYS A 98 21.66 9.67 -14.88
CA CYS A 98 21.36 10.78 -15.78
C CYS A 98 21.98 12.09 -15.28
N GLU A 99 21.81 12.43 -14.00
CA GLU A 99 22.38 13.67 -13.46
C GLU A 99 23.91 13.68 -13.50
N GLU A 100 24.57 12.52 -13.37
CA GLU A 100 26.04 12.45 -13.35
C GLU A 100 26.68 12.38 -14.75
N TYR A 101 26.08 11.64 -15.69
CA TYR A 101 26.76 11.27 -16.95
C TYR A 101 26.05 11.72 -18.23
N SER A 102 24.87 12.37 -18.13
CA SER A 102 24.10 12.69 -19.34
C SER A 102 24.75 13.74 -20.23
N ASP A 103 25.56 14.64 -19.67
CA ASP A 103 26.24 15.69 -20.43
C ASP A 103 27.35 15.11 -21.33
N ASP A 104 28.10 14.11 -20.83
CA ASP A 104 29.19 13.48 -21.58
C ASP A 104 28.71 12.37 -22.51
N HIS A 105 27.76 11.54 -22.05
CA HIS A 105 27.38 10.30 -22.72
C HIS A 105 25.86 10.08 -22.83
N PRO A 106 25.11 11.02 -23.44
CA PRO A 106 23.64 11.03 -23.38
C PRO A 106 22.99 9.80 -24.03
N ARG A 107 23.58 9.24 -25.09
CA ARG A 107 23.04 8.05 -25.78
C ARG A 107 23.17 6.78 -24.95
N ILE A 108 24.30 6.62 -24.27
CA ILE A 108 24.57 5.46 -23.40
C ILE A 108 23.67 5.53 -22.17
N VAL A 109 23.55 6.73 -21.57
CA VAL A 109 22.64 6.97 -20.45
C VAL A 109 21.19 6.71 -20.84
N ALA A 110 20.76 7.14 -22.04
CA ALA A 110 19.42 6.83 -22.56
C ALA A 110 19.19 5.31 -22.72
N ALA A 111 20.16 4.58 -23.28
CA ALA A 111 20.08 3.12 -23.42
C ALA A 111 20.03 2.40 -22.06
N ALA A 112 20.83 2.84 -21.09
CA ALA A 112 20.81 2.31 -19.72
C ALA A 112 19.47 2.62 -19.02
N SER A 113 18.94 3.82 -19.23
CA SER A 113 17.65 4.26 -18.66
C SER A 113 16.47 3.44 -19.18
N VAL A 114 16.50 3.01 -20.45
CA VAL A 114 15.51 2.08 -21.01
C VAL A 114 15.45 0.78 -20.20
N LEU A 115 16.60 0.20 -19.84
CA LEU A 115 16.64 -1.01 -19.04
C LEU A 115 16.00 -0.79 -17.66
N SER A 116 16.33 0.30 -16.98
CA SER A 116 15.75 0.63 -15.67
C SER A 116 14.23 0.85 -15.72
N ILE A 117 13.72 1.49 -16.77
CA ILE A 117 12.28 1.68 -16.96
C ILE A 117 11.58 0.35 -17.22
N ILE A 118 12.18 -0.54 -18.02
CA ILE A 118 11.66 -1.89 -18.22
C ILE A 118 11.64 -2.66 -16.90
N VAL A 119 12.69 -2.58 -16.09
CA VAL A 119 12.75 -3.22 -14.77
C VAL A 119 11.64 -2.69 -13.85
N PHE A 120 11.48 -1.38 -13.72
CA PHE A 120 10.41 -0.76 -12.95
C PHE A 120 9.03 -1.25 -13.39
N TRP A 121 8.79 -1.20 -14.71
CA TRP A 121 7.52 -1.57 -15.29
C TRP A 121 7.18 -3.05 -15.14
N VAL A 122 8.15 -3.94 -15.34
CA VAL A 122 7.98 -5.38 -15.21
C VAL A 122 7.77 -5.74 -13.73
N LEU A 123 8.59 -5.22 -12.82
CA LEU A 123 8.49 -5.54 -11.39
C LEU A 123 7.17 -5.05 -10.78
N GLY A 124 6.69 -3.85 -11.15
CA GLY A 124 5.38 -3.32 -10.71
C GLY A 124 4.16 -4.05 -11.29
N ARG A 125 4.36 -4.99 -12.22
CA ARG A 125 3.30 -5.93 -12.66
C ARG A 125 3.48 -7.33 -12.08
N VAL A 126 4.73 -7.75 -11.86
CA VAL A 126 5.05 -9.06 -11.29
C VAL A 126 4.67 -9.10 -9.82
N ASP A 127 4.76 -7.99 -9.08
CA ASP A 127 4.39 -7.90 -7.66
C ASP A 127 2.97 -8.40 -7.36
N GLY A 128 1.94 -7.91 -8.04
CA GLY A 128 0.55 -8.30 -7.81
C GLY A 128 0.27 -9.73 -8.25
N LYS A 129 0.95 -10.21 -9.30
CA LYS A 129 0.86 -11.61 -9.75
C LYS A 129 1.51 -12.56 -8.75
N HIS A 130 2.68 -12.18 -8.23
CA HIS A 130 3.38 -12.90 -7.19
C HIS A 130 2.56 -12.91 -5.89
N ALA A 131 2.02 -11.76 -5.47
CA ALA A 131 1.16 -11.61 -4.30
C ALA A 131 -0.02 -12.60 -4.34
N ARG A 132 -0.78 -12.65 -5.44
CA ARG A 132 -1.88 -13.61 -5.61
C ARG A 132 -1.41 -15.06 -5.60
N ARG A 133 -0.25 -15.36 -6.20
CA ARG A 133 0.32 -16.71 -6.22
C ARG A 133 0.67 -17.21 -4.82
N ILE A 134 1.14 -16.33 -3.95
CA ILE A 134 1.51 -16.66 -2.56
C ILE A 134 0.45 -16.26 -1.54
N MET A 135 -0.79 -15.93 -1.95
CA MET A 135 -1.90 -15.51 -1.07
C MET A 135 -1.52 -14.35 -0.12
N ASN A 136 -0.78 -13.38 -0.64
CA ASN A 136 -0.38 -12.14 0.04
C ASN A 136 -0.92 -10.88 -0.68
N ASP A 137 -2.02 -11.02 -1.43
CA ASP A 137 -2.77 -9.90 -1.96
C ASP A 137 -3.53 -9.21 -0.82
N THR A 138 -3.01 -8.08 -0.35
CA THR A 138 -3.56 -7.36 0.81
C THR A 138 -3.84 -5.90 0.46
N PRO A 139 -4.80 -5.25 1.15
CA PRO A 139 -5.02 -3.80 1.04
C PRO A 139 -3.76 -2.98 1.24
N LEU A 140 -2.94 -3.38 2.22
CA LEU A 140 -1.67 -2.72 2.54
C LEU A 140 -0.68 -2.79 1.36
N GLY A 141 -0.57 -3.95 0.70
CA GLY A 141 0.27 -4.09 -0.49
C GLY A 141 -0.23 -3.27 -1.68
N GLU A 142 -1.55 -3.19 -1.85
CA GLU A 142 -2.14 -2.36 -2.90
C GLU A 142 -1.91 -0.85 -2.67
N LEU A 143 -2.12 -0.37 -1.44
CA LEU A 143 -1.78 1.00 -1.05
C LEU A 143 -0.28 1.28 -1.32
N PHE A 144 0.59 0.36 -0.90
CA PHE A 144 2.04 0.50 -1.08
C PHE A 144 2.43 0.63 -2.55
N LYS A 145 1.82 -0.17 -3.44
CA LYS A 145 2.02 -0.09 -4.88
C LYS A 145 1.64 1.28 -5.44
N TYR A 146 0.45 1.80 -5.13
CA TYR A 146 0.05 3.11 -5.65
C TYR A 146 0.92 4.26 -5.11
N VAL A 147 1.31 4.21 -3.83
CA VAL A 147 2.23 5.19 -3.23
C VAL A 147 3.56 5.19 -3.99
N THR A 148 4.17 4.02 -4.17
CA THR A 148 5.45 3.88 -4.85
C THR A 148 5.39 4.27 -6.33
N ASP A 149 4.29 3.99 -7.03
CA ASP A 149 4.06 4.45 -8.40
C ASP A 149 4.06 5.99 -8.49
N THR A 150 3.37 6.68 -7.57
CA THR A 150 3.35 8.16 -7.56
C THR A 150 4.71 8.77 -7.27
N ILE A 151 5.50 8.16 -6.36
CA ILE A 151 6.87 8.58 -6.05
C ILE A 151 7.80 8.33 -7.24
N GLY A 152 7.77 7.13 -7.82
CA GLY A 152 8.61 6.76 -8.97
C GLY A 152 8.33 7.63 -10.20
N THR A 153 7.08 8.07 -10.38
CA THR A 153 6.68 8.99 -11.46
C THR A 153 7.44 10.32 -11.41
N ASN A 154 7.79 10.84 -10.22
CA ASN A 154 8.59 12.07 -10.12
C ASN A 154 9.95 11.91 -10.81
N PHE A 155 10.68 10.87 -10.43
CA PHE A 155 12.02 10.59 -10.95
C PHE A 155 11.98 10.21 -12.43
N LEU A 156 10.96 9.45 -12.85
CA LEU A 156 10.76 9.12 -14.26
C LEU A 156 10.57 10.38 -15.11
N VAL A 157 9.75 11.34 -14.66
CA VAL A 157 9.51 12.56 -15.44
C VAL A 157 10.77 13.43 -15.52
N VAL A 158 11.52 13.59 -14.42
CA VAL A 158 12.80 14.31 -14.43
C VAL A 158 13.78 13.67 -15.41
N LEU A 159 13.91 12.33 -15.36
CA LEU A 159 14.72 11.55 -16.28
C LEU A 159 14.33 11.79 -17.75
N MET A 160 13.02 11.76 -18.05
CA MET A 160 12.52 12.02 -19.40
C MET A 160 12.80 13.45 -19.87
N CYS A 161 12.66 14.45 -19.00
CA CYS A 161 12.98 15.84 -19.33
C CYS A 161 14.46 16.04 -19.65
N ARG A 162 15.36 15.48 -18.84
CA ARG A 162 16.81 15.57 -19.08
C ARG A 162 17.22 14.92 -20.40
N LEU A 163 16.73 13.71 -20.67
CA LEU A 163 17.18 12.94 -21.82
C LEU A 163 16.51 13.32 -23.16
N LEU A 164 15.26 13.78 -23.12
CA LEU A 164 14.50 14.10 -24.34
C LEU A 164 14.44 15.58 -24.68
N LEU A 165 14.64 16.48 -23.70
CA LEU A 165 14.57 17.93 -23.93
C LEU A 165 15.94 18.60 -23.76
N GLU A 166 16.97 17.87 -23.30
CA GLU A 166 18.32 18.40 -22.97
C GLU A 166 18.27 19.74 -22.21
N THR A 167 17.25 19.89 -21.37
CA THR A 167 17.01 21.14 -20.68
C THR A 167 17.74 21.12 -19.35
N GLU A 168 18.57 22.12 -19.09
CA GLU A 168 19.05 22.42 -17.73
C GLU A 168 18.07 23.33 -16.97
N ASP A 169 17.08 23.87 -17.68
CA ASP A 169 16.06 24.75 -17.11
C ASP A 169 15.17 23.99 -16.11
N LEU A 170 15.39 24.29 -14.83
CA LEU A 170 14.69 23.70 -13.70
C LEU A 170 13.21 24.11 -13.64
N ASP A 171 12.84 25.26 -14.20
CA ASP A 171 11.43 25.69 -14.26
C ASP A 171 10.64 24.79 -15.20
N LYS A 172 11.20 24.45 -16.37
CA LYS A 172 10.57 23.51 -17.31
C LYS A 172 10.38 22.13 -16.68
N MET A 173 11.41 21.61 -16.01
CA MET A 173 11.32 20.33 -15.30
C MET A 173 10.25 20.36 -14.22
N TRP A 174 10.20 21.44 -13.43
CA TRP A 174 9.17 21.62 -12.41
C TRP A 174 7.78 21.52 -13.05
N TYR A 175 7.50 22.29 -14.11
CA TYR A 175 6.19 22.23 -14.79
C TYR A 175 5.85 20.82 -15.30
N CYS A 176 6.81 20.10 -15.88
CA CYS A 176 6.59 18.72 -16.34
C CYS A 176 6.24 17.77 -15.18
N VAL A 177 6.99 17.81 -14.08
CA VAL A 177 6.73 16.98 -12.90
C VAL A 177 5.37 17.31 -12.30
N GLN A 178 5.07 18.59 -12.10
CA GLN A 178 3.78 19.02 -11.56
C GLN A 178 2.61 18.60 -12.46
N THR A 179 2.76 18.72 -13.78
CA THR A 179 1.75 18.29 -14.74
C THR A 179 1.44 16.81 -14.59
N MET A 180 2.47 15.96 -14.53
CA MET A 180 2.27 14.52 -14.41
C MET A 180 1.65 14.12 -13.06
N GLN A 181 2.06 14.78 -11.97
CA GLN A 181 1.47 14.57 -10.66
C GLN A 181 -0.01 14.99 -10.61
N LEU A 182 -0.40 16.09 -11.27
CA LEU A 182 -1.81 16.48 -11.41
C LEU A 182 -2.61 15.48 -12.24
N VAL A 183 -2.01 14.91 -13.30
CA VAL A 183 -2.65 13.82 -14.08
C VAL A 183 -2.88 12.59 -13.19
N MET A 184 -1.91 12.21 -12.35
CA MET A 184 -2.07 11.11 -11.39
C MET A 184 -3.17 11.41 -10.37
N LEU A 185 -3.17 12.60 -9.78
CA LEU A 185 -4.22 13.04 -8.86
C LEU A 185 -5.61 12.98 -9.51
N LEU A 186 -5.76 13.44 -10.76
CA LEU A 186 -7.01 13.40 -11.50
C LEU A 186 -7.52 11.97 -11.75
N LYS A 187 -6.61 11.03 -12.03
CA LYS A 187 -6.95 9.61 -12.20
C LYS A 187 -7.48 9.02 -10.89
N HIS A 188 -6.78 9.25 -9.78
CA HIS A 188 -7.22 8.78 -8.47
C HIS A 188 -8.48 9.50 -7.97
N TRP A 189 -8.67 10.78 -8.28
CA TRP A 189 -9.91 11.51 -8.04
C TRP A 189 -11.10 10.94 -8.81
N SER A 190 -10.89 10.59 -10.08
CA SER A 190 -11.92 9.91 -10.88
C SER A 190 -12.28 8.55 -10.28
N ALA A 191 -11.30 7.82 -9.76
CA ALA A 191 -11.54 6.56 -9.08
C ALA A 191 -12.20 6.76 -7.70
N PHE A 192 -11.86 7.80 -6.95
CA PHE A 192 -12.46 8.15 -5.66
C PHE A 192 -13.97 8.44 -5.81
N ASN A 193 -14.35 9.17 -6.86
CA ASN A 193 -15.75 9.52 -7.09
C ASN A 193 -16.62 8.34 -7.53
N ARG A 194 -16.03 7.25 -8.03
CA ARG A 194 -16.75 6.05 -8.48
C ARG A 194 -16.74 4.99 -7.37
N HIS A 195 -17.83 4.25 -7.19
CA HIS A 195 -17.84 3.02 -6.39
C HIS A 195 -17.16 1.84 -7.13
N ALA A 196 -16.12 2.14 -7.93
CA ALA A 196 -15.41 1.18 -8.76
C ALA A 196 -13.90 1.44 -8.65
N GLY A 197 -13.11 0.42 -8.93
CA GLY A 197 -11.66 0.52 -8.99
C GLY A 197 -11.15 1.45 -10.11
N MET A 198 -9.84 1.65 -10.14
CA MET A 198 -9.09 2.22 -11.25
C MET A 198 -9.45 1.47 -12.53
N ARG A 199 -9.92 2.22 -13.52
CA ARG A 199 -10.20 1.71 -14.86
C ARG A 199 -9.26 2.37 -15.82
N TYR A 200 -8.45 1.55 -16.47
CA TYR A 200 -7.62 1.95 -17.58
C TYR A 200 -8.29 1.44 -18.85
N LEU A 201 -8.77 2.37 -19.68
CA LEU A 201 -9.19 2.04 -21.05
C LEU A 201 -7.94 1.92 -21.92
N PHE A 202 -8.03 2.23 -23.21
CA PHE A 202 -6.93 2.16 -24.18
C PHE A 202 -5.62 2.85 -23.76
N VAL A 203 -5.65 3.74 -22.75
CA VAL A 203 -4.46 4.43 -22.20
C VAL A 203 -4.37 4.20 -20.68
N GLY A 204 -3.56 3.23 -20.28
CA GLY A 204 -3.19 2.93 -18.90
C GLY A 204 -1.75 3.34 -18.58
N PRO A 205 -1.24 2.97 -17.37
CA PRO A 205 0.14 3.23 -16.98
C PRO A 205 1.13 2.50 -17.89
N GLY A 206 0.75 1.32 -18.39
CA GLY A 206 1.62 0.55 -19.28
C GLY A 206 1.84 1.21 -20.64
N GLU A 207 0.85 1.90 -21.21
CA GLU A 207 1.03 2.67 -22.44
C GLU A 207 1.98 3.85 -22.22
N LEU A 208 1.89 4.53 -21.08
CA LEU A 208 2.82 5.60 -20.72
C LEU A 208 4.26 5.06 -20.59
N MET A 209 4.45 3.89 -19.96
CA MET A 209 5.77 3.26 -19.89
C MET A 209 6.27 2.81 -21.28
N THR A 210 5.36 2.32 -22.14
CA THR A 210 5.69 1.93 -23.51
C THR A 210 6.15 3.15 -24.30
N ILE A 211 5.39 4.24 -24.26
CA ILE A 211 5.73 5.50 -24.94
C ILE A 211 7.07 6.02 -24.42
N ALA A 212 7.26 6.10 -23.10
CA ALA A 212 8.51 6.57 -22.51
C ALA A 212 9.71 5.73 -22.98
N THR A 213 9.56 4.41 -22.97
CA THR A 213 10.58 3.48 -23.43
C THR A 213 10.90 3.65 -24.92
N CYS A 214 9.87 3.74 -25.78
CA CYS A 214 10.04 3.94 -27.21
C CYS A 214 10.76 5.26 -27.52
N LEU A 215 10.40 6.36 -26.85
CA LEU A 215 11.06 7.65 -27.04
C LEU A 215 12.53 7.57 -26.62
N LEU A 216 12.86 6.93 -25.50
CA LEU A 216 14.26 6.78 -25.10
C LEU A 216 15.07 5.86 -26.03
N ILE A 217 14.45 4.83 -26.61
CA ILE A 217 15.09 4.01 -27.65
C ILE A 217 15.42 4.86 -28.87
N VAL A 218 14.49 5.72 -29.31
CA VAL A 218 14.74 6.67 -30.41
C VAL A 218 15.90 7.60 -30.04
N ARG A 219 15.92 8.15 -28.83
CA ARG A 219 17.01 9.01 -28.32
C ARG A 219 18.36 8.31 -28.29
N ALA A 220 18.39 7.02 -27.94
CA ALA A 220 19.61 6.23 -27.89
C ALA A 220 20.17 5.92 -29.28
N VAL A 221 19.30 5.60 -30.25
CA VAL A 221 19.70 5.19 -31.60
C VAL A 221 19.98 6.39 -32.51
N PHE A 222 19.06 7.35 -32.57
CA PHE A 222 19.08 8.44 -33.55
C PHE A 222 19.62 9.77 -32.99
N GLY A 223 19.80 9.88 -31.67
CA GLY A 223 20.20 11.13 -31.03
C GLY A 223 19.00 12.04 -30.71
N ILE A 224 19.28 13.32 -30.44
CA ILE A 224 18.27 14.32 -30.03
C ILE A 224 17.55 14.97 -31.23
N GLU A 225 18.15 14.95 -32.42
CA GLU A 225 17.64 15.62 -33.63
C GLU A 225 16.15 15.35 -33.95
N PRO A 226 15.65 14.10 -33.88
CA PRO A 226 14.23 13.83 -34.15
C PRO A 226 13.28 14.57 -33.19
N PHE A 227 13.72 14.84 -31.96
CA PHE A 227 12.92 15.52 -30.94
C PHE A 227 12.83 17.02 -31.19
N PHE A 228 13.91 17.67 -31.61
CA PHE A 228 13.88 19.08 -32.01
C PHE A 228 13.01 19.27 -33.25
N TRP A 229 13.17 18.42 -34.27
CA TRP A 229 12.31 18.46 -35.44
C TRP A 229 10.83 18.27 -35.06
N TRP A 230 10.53 17.32 -34.17
CA TRP A 230 9.16 17.09 -33.73
C TRP A 230 8.61 18.28 -32.91
N TYR A 231 9.43 18.88 -32.05
CA TYR A 231 9.09 20.08 -31.29
C TYR A 231 8.75 21.25 -32.21
N ASP A 232 9.60 21.54 -33.19
CA ASP A 232 9.39 22.61 -34.17
C ASP A 232 8.15 22.35 -35.03
N PHE A 233 7.96 21.12 -35.47
CA PHE A 233 6.79 20.73 -36.27
C PHE A 233 5.47 20.81 -35.49
N THR A 234 5.46 20.47 -34.21
CA THR A 234 4.22 20.46 -33.41
C THR A 234 3.97 21.77 -32.71
N TRP A 235 4.85 22.15 -31.78
CA TRP A 235 4.70 23.34 -30.97
C TRP A 235 4.99 24.60 -31.79
N GLY A 236 6.03 24.58 -32.62
CA GLY A 236 6.33 25.70 -33.53
C GLY A 236 5.16 26.03 -34.46
N LEU A 237 4.52 25.00 -35.05
CA LEU A 237 3.32 25.18 -35.88
C LEU A 237 2.09 25.63 -35.08
N ALA A 238 1.88 25.10 -33.86
CA ALA A 238 0.77 25.52 -33.01
C ALA A 238 0.91 27.01 -32.62
N CYS A 239 2.13 27.44 -32.27
CA CYS A 239 2.45 28.83 -31.97
C CYS A 239 2.28 29.73 -33.20
N SER A 240 2.74 29.31 -34.38
CA SER A 240 2.59 30.11 -35.61
C SER A 240 1.12 30.30 -35.99
N VAL A 241 0.33 29.24 -35.94
CA VAL A 241 -1.12 29.29 -36.21
C VAL A 241 -1.85 30.14 -35.17
N ALA A 242 -1.48 30.04 -33.90
CA ALA A 242 -2.09 30.85 -32.84
C ALA A 242 -1.73 32.34 -32.97
N SER A 243 -0.47 32.66 -33.27
CA SER A 243 -0.02 34.05 -33.48
C SER A 243 -0.72 34.68 -34.68
N GLU A 244 -0.82 33.96 -35.81
CA GLU A 244 -1.50 34.43 -37.02
C GLU A 244 -3.01 34.61 -36.82
N ARG A 245 -3.67 33.67 -36.12
CA ARG A 245 -5.13 33.69 -35.93
C ARG A 245 -5.61 34.69 -34.88
N PHE A 246 -4.81 34.94 -33.84
CA PHE A 246 -5.18 35.82 -32.73
C PHE A 246 -4.43 37.16 -32.74
N GLY A 247 -3.57 37.42 -33.73
CA GLY A 247 -2.79 38.66 -33.84
C GLY A 247 -1.87 38.90 -32.64
N LEU A 248 -1.36 37.83 -32.03
CA LEU A 248 -0.56 37.91 -30.81
C LEU A 248 0.87 38.33 -31.17
N ASP A 249 1.33 39.42 -30.56
CA ASP A 249 2.73 39.85 -30.65
C ASP A 249 3.65 38.72 -30.12
N ALA A 250 4.78 38.49 -30.78
CA ALA A 250 5.77 37.48 -30.38
C ALA A 250 6.34 37.76 -28.99
N ASN A 251 6.34 39.03 -28.57
CA ASN A 251 6.74 39.46 -27.22
C ASN A 251 5.58 39.48 -26.21
N SER A 252 4.35 39.16 -26.63
CA SER A 252 3.23 39.03 -25.69
C SER A 252 3.44 37.85 -24.75
N TYR A 253 2.82 37.89 -23.58
CA TYR A 253 2.87 36.80 -22.58
C TYR A 253 2.49 35.42 -23.15
N VAL A 254 1.63 35.38 -24.18
CA VAL A 254 1.25 34.14 -24.88
C VAL A 254 2.31 33.73 -25.91
N GLY A 255 2.97 34.69 -26.55
CA GLY A 255 4.06 34.46 -27.52
C GLY A 255 5.34 33.90 -26.91
N SER A 256 5.64 34.23 -25.65
CA SER A 256 6.80 33.71 -24.91
C SER A 256 6.49 32.46 -24.05
N MET A 257 5.28 31.89 -24.14
CA MET A 257 4.85 30.80 -23.27
C MET A 257 5.46 29.45 -23.68
N ASN A 258 6.22 28.85 -22.76
CA ASN A 258 6.80 27.52 -22.93
C ASN A 258 5.71 26.41 -22.98
N PRO A 259 5.84 25.37 -23.82
CA PRO A 259 4.89 24.26 -23.88
C PRO A 259 4.70 23.53 -22.55
N ALA A 260 5.76 23.36 -21.75
CA ALA A 260 5.67 22.75 -20.42
C ALA A 260 4.76 23.56 -19.49
N ARG A 261 4.90 24.89 -19.53
CA ARG A 261 4.06 25.84 -18.77
C ARG A 261 2.61 25.83 -19.28
N ALA A 262 2.40 25.82 -20.60
CA ALA A 262 1.07 25.75 -21.20
C ALA A 262 0.34 24.45 -20.82
N ALA A 263 1.04 23.31 -20.87
CA ALA A 263 0.51 22.01 -20.46
C ALA A 263 0.15 21.99 -18.96
N TYR A 264 1.04 22.50 -18.11
CA TYR A 264 0.79 22.61 -16.68
C TYR A 264 -0.46 23.44 -16.37
N LEU A 265 -0.55 24.66 -16.90
CA LEU A 265 -1.70 25.54 -16.66
C LEU A 265 -2.99 24.89 -17.16
N SER A 266 -2.97 24.28 -18.34
CA SER A 266 -4.14 23.59 -18.91
C SER A 266 -4.62 22.46 -18.00
N ILE A 267 -3.73 21.56 -17.59
CA ILE A 267 -4.07 20.45 -16.70
C ILE A 267 -4.48 20.97 -15.31
N PHE A 268 -3.84 22.01 -14.80
CA PHE A 268 -4.18 22.64 -13.53
C PHE A 268 -5.60 23.19 -13.53
N TYR A 269 -6.00 23.97 -14.54
CA TYR A 269 -7.37 24.48 -14.65
C TYR A 269 -8.39 23.36 -14.85
N ILE A 270 -8.08 22.34 -15.68
CA ILE A 270 -8.91 21.15 -15.82
C ILE A 270 -9.07 20.43 -14.46
N THR A 271 -8.01 20.38 -13.66
CA THR A 271 -8.01 19.73 -12.35
C THR A 271 -8.92 20.48 -11.37
N ILE A 272 -8.77 21.80 -11.25
CA ILE A 272 -9.64 22.63 -10.43
C ILE A 272 -11.09 22.49 -10.87
N PHE A 273 -11.36 22.59 -12.18
CA PHE A 273 -12.71 22.50 -12.72
C PHE A 273 -13.35 21.14 -12.43
N ARG A 274 -12.64 20.03 -12.70
CA ARG A 274 -13.15 18.67 -12.49
C ARG A 274 -13.38 18.33 -11.02
N ILE A 275 -12.52 18.83 -10.12
CA ILE A 275 -12.71 18.62 -8.68
C ILE A 275 -13.84 19.51 -8.17
N GLY A 276 -13.83 20.80 -8.53
CA GLY A 276 -14.81 21.78 -8.09
C GLY A 276 -16.26 21.47 -8.52
N THR A 277 -16.45 20.97 -9.74
CA THR A 277 -17.79 20.65 -10.28
C THR A 277 -18.30 19.26 -9.91
N SER A 278 -17.49 18.42 -9.23
CA SER A 278 -17.94 17.09 -8.79
C SER A 278 -19.06 17.18 -7.77
N SER A 279 -20.15 16.45 -8.00
CA SER A 279 -21.40 16.51 -7.21
C SER A 279 -21.45 15.55 -6.00
N ARG A 280 -20.34 14.89 -5.63
CA ARG A 280 -20.33 13.94 -4.50
C ARG A 280 -20.55 14.67 -3.17
N ARG A 281 -21.78 14.64 -2.65
CA ARG A 281 -22.20 15.39 -1.44
C ARG A 281 -21.58 14.84 -0.16
N ASP A 282 -21.42 13.52 -0.07
CA ASP A 282 -20.91 12.84 1.14
C ASP A 282 -19.45 13.18 1.43
N HIS A 283 -18.69 13.65 0.42
CA HIS A 283 -17.27 13.96 0.52
C HIS A 283 -16.95 15.43 0.22
N SER A 284 -17.82 16.33 0.70
CA SER A 284 -17.69 17.77 0.46
C SER A 284 -16.42 18.39 1.05
N TRP A 285 -15.92 17.88 2.19
CA TRP A 285 -14.65 18.32 2.78
C TRP A 285 -13.50 18.00 1.85
N THR A 286 -13.34 16.73 1.45
CA THR A 286 -12.28 16.28 0.53
C THR A 286 -12.22 17.15 -0.73
N ARG A 287 -13.38 17.43 -1.34
CA ARG A 287 -13.47 18.30 -2.51
C ARG A 287 -12.96 19.72 -2.22
N LYS A 288 -13.47 20.36 -1.17
CA LYS A 288 -13.09 21.72 -0.78
C LYS A 288 -11.61 21.81 -0.42
N SER A 289 -11.09 20.82 0.31
CA SER A 289 -9.69 20.73 0.70
C SER A 289 -8.76 20.56 -0.50
N LEU A 290 -9.10 19.71 -1.48
CA LEU A 290 -8.30 19.57 -2.70
C LEU A 290 -8.30 20.85 -3.53
N VAL A 291 -9.45 21.52 -3.68
CA VAL A 291 -9.51 22.82 -4.37
C VAL A 291 -8.66 23.86 -3.62
N PHE A 292 -8.72 23.89 -2.29
CA PHE A 292 -7.90 24.79 -1.48
C PHE A 292 -6.40 24.51 -1.65
N ILE A 293 -5.97 23.24 -1.59
CA ILE A 293 -4.58 22.84 -1.85
C ILE A 293 -4.15 23.27 -3.26
N LEU A 294 -4.99 23.06 -4.26
CA LEU A 294 -4.73 23.48 -5.64
C LEU A 294 -4.59 25.00 -5.75
N LEU A 295 -5.45 25.78 -5.09
CA LEU A 295 -5.37 27.24 -5.10
C LEU A 295 -4.07 27.74 -4.42
N LEU A 296 -3.67 27.15 -3.29
CA LEU A 296 -2.39 27.46 -2.63
C LEU A 296 -1.20 27.15 -3.54
N ARG A 297 -1.25 26.02 -4.26
CA ARG A 297 -0.19 25.62 -5.20
C ARG A 297 -0.22 26.44 -6.49
N GLY A 298 -1.40 26.86 -6.94
CA GLY A 298 -1.59 27.82 -8.03
C GLY A 298 -0.96 29.16 -7.70
N LEU A 299 -1.11 29.64 -6.46
CA LEU A 299 -0.42 30.84 -5.98
C LEU A 299 1.11 30.67 -6.05
N SER A 300 1.65 29.53 -5.58
CA SER A 300 3.08 29.24 -5.70
C SER A 300 3.56 29.22 -7.16
N ALA A 301 2.79 28.61 -8.07
CA ALA A 301 3.09 28.63 -9.50
C ALA A 301 3.07 30.05 -10.07
N ILE A 302 2.09 30.87 -9.68
CA ILE A 302 1.97 32.28 -10.11
C ILE A 302 3.10 33.14 -9.58
N MET A 303 3.52 32.93 -8.33
CA MET A 303 4.67 33.61 -7.73
C MET A 303 5.99 33.29 -8.47
N ARG A 304 6.05 32.16 -9.18
CA ARG A 304 7.15 31.81 -10.08
C ARG A 304 7.00 32.37 -11.50
N LEU A 305 5.86 32.99 -11.88
CA LEU A 305 5.61 33.50 -13.24
C LEU A 305 6.26 34.86 -13.52
N ASP A 306 6.53 35.72 -12.51
CA ASP A 306 7.48 36.86 -12.47
C ASP A 306 7.14 37.92 -11.38
N MET A 307 8.17 38.64 -10.89
CA MET A 307 8.20 39.96 -10.20
C MET A 307 8.05 40.18 -8.67
N LEU A 308 7.80 39.21 -7.79
CA LEU A 308 7.72 39.51 -6.33
C LEU A 308 8.93 39.06 -5.48
N ILE A 309 9.63 37.98 -5.85
CA ILE A 309 10.67 37.38 -4.97
C ILE A 309 11.99 37.06 -5.71
N GLY A 310 12.01 36.94 -7.04
CA GLY A 310 13.25 36.62 -7.77
C GLY A 310 13.90 35.27 -7.38
N ALA A 311 13.14 34.38 -6.75
CA ALA A 311 13.63 33.09 -6.29
C ALA A 311 13.77 32.14 -7.50
N LYS A 312 15.01 31.77 -7.82
CA LYS A 312 15.31 30.73 -8.82
C LYS A 312 14.83 29.37 -8.32
N THR A 313 14.17 28.60 -9.20
CA THR A 313 13.80 27.22 -8.91
C THR A 313 15.06 26.37 -8.71
N THR A 314 15.06 25.57 -7.65
CA THR A 314 16.15 24.65 -7.33
C THR A 314 15.77 23.22 -7.68
N GLN A 315 16.73 22.31 -7.82
CA GLN A 315 16.45 20.88 -7.99
C GLN A 315 15.59 20.31 -6.83
N LYS A 316 15.78 20.84 -5.62
CA LYS A 316 14.98 20.46 -4.44
C LYS A 316 13.51 20.81 -4.62
N ASP A 317 13.20 21.96 -5.23
CA ASP A 317 11.83 22.34 -5.54
C ASP A 317 11.15 21.32 -6.44
N VAL A 318 11.82 20.91 -7.53
CA VAL A 318 11.27 19.95 -8.50
C VAL A 318 10.87 18.64 -7.81
N ILE A 319 11.75 18.10 -6.97
CA ILE A 319 11.53 16.81 -6.32
C ILE A 319 10.57 16.92 -5.14
N PHE A 320 10.78 17.87 -4.22
CA PHE A 320 9.98 17.96 -2.99
C PHE A 320 8.53 18.35 -3.27
N ASP A 321 8.29 19.23 -4.23
CA ASP A 321 6.94 19.57 -4.67
C ASP A 321 6.25 18.39 -5.37
N GLY A 322 7.01 17.60 -6.13
CA GLY A 322 6.51 16.35 -6.72
C GLY A 322 6.11 15.33 -5.65
N LEU A 323 6.96 15.14 -4.64
CA LEU A 323 6.69 14.24 -3.50
C LEU A 323 5.50 14.70 -2.66
N PHE A 324 5.31 16.01 -2.52
CA PHE A 324 4.12 16.56 -1.87
C PHE A 324 2.84 16.15 -2.61
N TRP A 325 2.79 16.24 -3.93
CA TRP A 325 1.63 15.75 -4.68
C TRP A 325 1.47 14.24 -4.62
N SER A 326 2.57 13.48 -4.54
CA SER A 326 2.52 12.04 -4.29
C SER A 326 1.86 11.75 -2.93
N MET A 327 2.17 12.52 -1.88
CA MET A 327 1.51 12.44 -0.58
C MET A 327 0.02 12.79 -0.64
N VAL A 328 -0.35 13.87 -1.32
CA VAL A 328 -1.78 14.27 -1.49
C VAL A 328 -2.57 13.18 -2.22
N THR A 329 -1.99 12.62 -3.28
CA THR A 329 -2.59 11.51 -4.04
C THR A 329 -2.70 10.25 -3.20
N SER A 330 -1.67 9.96 -2.39
CA SER A 330 -1.66 8.84 -1.44
C SER A 330 -2.75 8.98 -0.39
N ASP A 331 -2.96 10.17 0.18
CA ASP A 331 -4.04 10.38 1.15
C ASP A 331 -5.43 10.26 0.52
N LEU A 332 -5.57 10.67 -0.74
CA LEU A 332 -6.81 10.45 -1.48
C LEU A 332 -7.10 8.95 -1.69
N ILE A 333 -6.06 8.14 -1.89
CA ILE A 333 -6.18 6.68 -1.99
C ILE A 333 -6.58 6.10 -0.63
N VAL A 334 -5.91 6.49 0.46
CA VAL A 334 -6.28 6.04 1.82
C VAL A 334 -7.71 6.47 2.16
N ALA A 335 -8.10 7.69 1.81
CA ALA A 335 -9.45 8.21 1.96
C ALA A 335 -10.49 7.34 1.24
N LYS A 336 -10.17 6.88 0.02
CA LYS A 336 -11.00 5.92 -0.72
C LYS A 336 -11.10 4.58 0.01
N MET A 337 -9.95 4.03 0.41
CA MET A 337 -9.86 2.67 0.94
C MET A 337 -10.51 2.53 2.32
N ALA A 338 -10.44 3.59 3.13
CA ALA A 338 -10.97 3.64 4.49
C ALA A 338 -12.35 4.34 4.58
N ASP A 339 -12.92 4.76 3.44
CA ASP A 339 -14.16 5.56 3.35
C ASP A 339 -14.16 6.78 4.28
N ARG A 340 -13.06 7.54 4.23
CA ARG A 340 -12.86 8.76 5.03
C ARG A 340 -12.64 9.98 4.16
N GLN A 341 -12.65 11.16 4.80
CA GLN A 341 -12.24 12.39 4.13
C GLN A 341 -10.71 12.54 4.08
N ILE A 342 -10.19 13.39 3.19
CA ILE A 342 -8.77 13.79 3.23
C ILE A 342 -8.42 14.38 4.60
N HIS A 343 -7.25 13.97 5.10
CA HIS A 343 -6.80 14.29 6.43
C HIS A 343 -6.45 15.79 6.57
N VAL A 344 -6.82 16.40 7.70
CA VAL A 344 -6.58 17.84 7.96
C VAL A 344 -5.09 18.17 7.92
N TRP A 345 -4.23 17.30 8.46
CA TRP A 345 -2.77 17.46 8.41
C TRP A 345 -2.24 17.62 6.98
N VAL A 346 -2.77 16.91 5.99
CA VAL A 346 -2.35 17.05 4.58
C VAL A 346 -2.66 18.45 4.05
N VAL A 347 -3.81 19.02 4.45
CA VAL A 347 -4.19 20.39 4.10
C VAL A 347 -3.29 21.42 4.78
N LEU A 348 -2.97 21.21 6.07
CA LEU A 348 -2.06 22.09 6.82
C LEU A 348 -0.64 22.02 6.25
N MET A 349 -0.13 20.84 5.93
CA MET A 349 1.17 20.67 5.30
C MET A 349 1.24 21.42 3.96
N ALA A 350 0.15 21.49 3.20
CA ALA A 350 0.06 22.25 1.95
C ALA A 350 0.33 23.76 2.13
N THR A 351 0.04 24.32 3.30
CA THR A 351 0.27 25.75 3.58
C THR A 351 1.75 26.10 3.67
N THR A 352 2.58 25.16 4.14
CA THR A 352 4.04 25.36 4.30
C THR A 352 4.78 25.49 2.98
N VAL A 353 4.16 25.00 1.89
CA VAL A 353 4.69 25.03 0.53
C VAL A 353 4.72 26.43 -0.07
N VAL A 354 3.94 27.38 0.47
CA VAL A 354 3.89 28.76 -0.05
C VAL A 354 5.10 29.60 0.40
N VAL A 355 5.81 29.17 1.45
CA VAL A 355 6.91 29.93 2.04
C VAL A 355 8.25 29.51 1.44
N PRO A 356 8.97 30.40 0.73
CA PRO A 356 10.35 30.13 0.30
C PRO A 356 11.23 29.75 1.49
N HIS A 357 12.20 28.85 1.29
CA HIS A 357 13.14 28.33 2.32
C HIS A 357 12.60 27.24 3.28
N LEU A 358 11.28 27.00 3.35
CA LEU A 358 10.72 25.90 4.16
C LEU A 358 10.62 24.55 3.41
N GLN A 359 11.28 24.43 2.26
CA GLN A 359 11.25 23.23 1.41
C GLN A 359 11.66 21.94 2.14
N PHE A 360 12.62 22.01 3.07
CA PHE A 360 13.03 20.85 3.85
C PHE A 360 11.91 20.33 4.77
N LEU A 361 11.02 21.21 5.25
CA LEU A 361 9.85 20.80 6.02
C LEU A 361 8.87 19.97 5.18
N ILE A 362 8.77 20.23 3.88
CA ILE A 362 7.92 19.42 2.98
C ILE A 362 8.38 17.97 3.01
N LEU A 363 9.69 17.73 2.84
CA LEU A 363 10.25 16.38 2.90
C LEU A 363 9.99 15.74 4.27
N CYS A 364 10.24 16.47 5.37
CA CYS A 364 9.95 15.98 6.72
C CYS A 364 8.49 15.59 6.90
N PHE A 365 7.54 16.41 6.43
CA PHE A 365 6.12 16.13 6.52
C PHE A 365 5.71 14.93 5.68
N VAL A 366 6.22 14.80 4.46
CA VAL A 366 5.98 13.64 3.61
C VAL A 366 6.50 12.36 4.28
N CYS A 367 7.70 12.40 4.86
CA CYS A 367 8.26 11.27 5.61
C CYS A 367 7.41 10.92 6.84
N VAL A 368 7.06 11.91 7.66
CA VAL A 368 6.22 11.71 8.86
C VAL A 368 4.87 11.14 8.47
N TYR A 369 4.24 11.66 7.42
CA TYR A 369 2.96 11.16 6.91
C TYR A 369 3.04 9.68 6.55
N TYR A 370 4.00 9.28 5.71
CA TYR A 370 4.12 7.89 5.29
C TYR A 370 4.46 6.97 6.47
N VAL A 371 5.39 7.35 7.33
CA VAL A 371 5.74 6.55 8.52
C VAL A 371 4.53 6.37 9.43
N ALA A 372 3.76 7.42 9.66
CA ALA A 372 2.58 7.36 10.53
C ALA A 372 1.46 6.51 9.92
N VAL A 373 1.08 6.76 8.66
CA VAL A 373 -0.02 6.03 7.99
C VAL A 373 0.31 4.56 7.81
N PHE A 374 1.50 4.23 7.28
CA PHE A 374 1.90 2.83 7.15
C PHE A 374 2.09 2.18 8.51
N GLY A 375 2.68 2.87 9.49
CA GLY A 375 2.84 2.38 10.86
C GLY A 375 1.50 1.98 11.50
N ASP A 376 0.51 2.86 11.38
CA ASP A 376 -0.83 2.62 11.91
C ASP A 376 -1.53 1.42 11.24
N ILE A 377 -1.56 1.40 9.90
CA ILE A 377 -2.20 0.32 9.15
C ILE A 377 -1.49 -1.02 9.39
N MET A 378 -0.16 -1.05 9.41
CA MET A 378 0.61 -2.26 9.71
C MET A 378 0.30 -2.81 11.10
N ASN A 379 0.23 -1.92 12.10
CA ASN A 379 -0.08 -2.31 13.48
C ASN A 379 -1.50 -2.87 13.58
N HIS A 380 -2.48 -2.21 12.96
CA HIS A 380 -3.88 -2.65 12.99
C HIS A 380 -4.08 -3.99 12.25
N LEU A 381 -3.47 -4.17 11.08
CA LEU A 381 -3.58 -5.42 10.32
C LEU A 381 -2.69 -6.54 10.86
N ASN A 382 -1.76 -6.22 11.75
CA ASN A 382 -0.70 -7.11 12.21
C ASN A 382 0.04 -7.76 11.03
N MET A 383 0.47 -6.92 10.08
CA MET A 383 1.13 -7.32 8.83
C MET A 383 2.44 -6.57 8.64
N PRO A 384 3.56 -7.25 8.40
CA PRO A 384 4.80 -6.60 8.00
C PRO A 384 4.72 -6.11 6.55
N LEU A 385 5.35 -4.96 6.25
CA LEU A 385 5.35 -4.39 4.90
C LEU A 385 6.30 -5.12 3.94
N LEU A 386 7.47 -5.54 4.41
CA LEU A 386 8.56 -6.07 3.57
C LEU A 386 8.83 -7.57 3.75
N GLN A 387 7.94 -8.27 4.44
CA GLN A 387 8.04 -9.72 4.67
C GLN A 387 6.78 -10.42 4.15
N SER A 388 6.95 -11.61 3.56
CA SER A 388 5.82 -12.45 3.17
C SER A 388 5.07 -12.92 4.42
N CYS A 389 3.74 -12.76 4.44
CA CYS A 389 2.89 -13.35 5.45
C CYS A 389 2.66 -14.83 5.15
N LYS A 390 2.79 -15.66 6.19
CA LYS A 390 2.41 -17.06 6.18
C LYS A 390 1.45 -17.29 7.33
N ASN A 391 0.15 -17.27 6.99
CA ASN A 391 -0.93 -17.41 7.95
C ASN A 391 -1.12 -18.89 8.31
N VAL A 392 -0.96 -19.21 9.59
CA VAL A 392 -1.29 -20.52 10.17
C VAL A 392 -2.67 -20.43 10.78
N TYR A 393 -3.51 -21.43 10.56
CA TYR A 393 -4.84 -21.51 11.12
C TYR A 393 -4.93 -22.70 12.09
N CYS A 394 -5.56 -22.49 13.24
CA CYS A 394 -6.02 -23.58 14.10
C CYS A 394 -7.39 -23.27 14.66
N ASP A 395 -8.22 -24.27 14.81
CA ASP A 395 -9.61 -24.14 15.24
C ASP A 395 -9.90 -24.97 16.48
N GLY A 396 -10.95 -24.59 17.19
CA GLY A 396 -11.37 -25.29 18.39
C GLY A 396 -12.47 -24.57 19.15
N ILE A 397 -12.96 -25.27 20.18
CA ILE A 397 -13.93 -24.72 21.13
C ILE A 397 -13.24 -23.67 22.00
N TYR A 398 -12.06 -23.98 22.54
CA TYR A 398 -11.29 -23.13 23.47
C TYR A 398 -12.03 -22.75 24.77
N ASP A 399 -12.95 -23.60 25.22
CA ASP A 399 -13.62 -23.48 26.52
C ASP A 399 -12.63 -23.57 27.68
N LEU A 400 -12.79 -22.69 28.68
CA LEU A 400 -11.85 -22.48 29.80
C LEU A 400 -10.40 -22.39 29.31
N CYS A 401 -10.11 -21.38 28.46
CA CYS A 401 -8.84 -21.30 27.73
C CYS A 401 -7.61 -21.38 28.65
N HIS A 402 -6.86 -22.49 28.53
CA HIS A 402 -5.78 -22.83 29.46
C HIS A 402 -4.43 -22.98 28.76
N ILE A 403 -3.36 -23.28 29.53
CA ILE A 403 -2.00 -23.37 29.00
C ILE A 403 -1.86 -24.39 27.86
N GLY A 404 -2.64 -25.48 27.86
CA GLY A 404 -2.71 -26.43 26.73
C GLY A 404 -3.09 -25.76 25.39
N HIS A 405 -4.11 -24.89 25.36
CA HIS A 405 -4.46 -24.13 24.15
C HIS A 405 -3.36 -23.11 23.80
N LYS A 406 -2.79 -22.44 24.81
CA LYS A 406 -1.70 -21.46 24.61
C LYS A 406 -0.42 -22.13 24.06
N ASN A 407 -0.15 -23.38 24.43
CA ASN A 407 0.94 -24.20 23.87
C ASN A 407 0.66 -24.58 22.40
N LEU A 408 -0.58 -25.00 22.09
CA LEU A 408 -1.01 -25.23 20.71
C LEU A 408 -0.80 -23.98 19.86
N PHE A 409 -1.20 -22.81 20.34
CA PHE A 409 -0.99 -21.54 19.64
C PHE A 409 0.49 -21.26 19.38
N ARG A 410 1.36 -21.44 20.39
CA ARG A 410 2.81 -21.27 20.22
C ARG A 410 3.39 -22.22 19.18
N HIS A 411 2.98 -23.49 19.20
CA HIS A 411 3.47 -24.51 18.27
C HIS A 411 2.96 -24.25 16.85
N ALA A 412 1.67 -23.95 16.70
CA ALA A 412 1.09 -23.58 15.41
C ALA A 412 1.81 -22.36 14.80
N LEU A 413 2.05 -21.31 15.60
CA LEU A 413 2.75 -20.11 15.13
C LEU A 413 4.17 -20.41 14.60
N SER A 414 4.84 -21.47 15.06
CA SER A 414 6.18 -21.84 14.54
C SER A 414 6.21 -22.22 13.05
N TYR A 415 5.05 -22.56 12.47
CA TYR A 415 4.92 -22.90 11.05
C TYR A 415 4.65 -21.69 10.14
N GLY A 416 4.58 -20.48 10.70
CA GLY A 416 4.38 -19.24 9.97
C GLY A 416 4.80 -18.03 10.78
N ASN A 417 4.20 -16.88 10.49
CA ASN A 417 4.45 -15.63 11.23
C ASN A 417 3.17 -14.95 11.71
N ARG A 418 1.99 -15.49 11.35
CA ARG A 418 0.69 -15.00 11.81
C ARG A 418 -0.19 -16.19 12.15
N LEU A 419 -0.84 -16.15 13.32
CA LEU A 419 -1.73 -17.21 13.78
C LEU A 419 -3.17 -16.74 13.77
N PHE A 420 -4.01 -17.40 13.00
CA PHE A 420 -5.44 -17.20 12.95
C PHE A 420 -6.10 -18.30 13.76
N VAL A 421 -6.89 -17.92 14.76
CA VAL A 421 -7.58 -18.89 15.63
C VAL A 421 -9.06 -18.86 15.35
N GLY A 422 -9.59 -19.97 14.85
CA GLY A 422 -11.02 -20.16 14.61
C GLY A 422 -11.73 -20.60 15.88
N VAL A 423 -12.63 -19.76 16.41
CA VAL A 423 -13.45 -20.11 17.57
C VAL A 423 -14.79 -20.63 17.07
N ILE A 424 -15.09 -21.89 17.40
CA ILE A 424 -16.33 -22.55 16.98
C ILE A 424 -17.52 -21.92 17.71
N GLY A 425 -18.59 -21.61 16.97
CA GLY A 425 -19.82 -21.02 17.52
C GLY A 425 -20.58 -21.99 18.45
N ASP A 426 -21.46 -21.46 19.30
CA ASP A 426 -22.16 -22.29 20.29
C ASP A 426 -23.09 -23.34 19.66
N GLU A 427 -23.76 -23.00 18.54
CA GLU A 427 -24.63 -23.94 17.81
C GLU A 427 -23.87 -25.19 17.34
N ASP A 428 -22.74 -24.98 16.64
CA ASP A 428 -21.86 -26.05 16.19
C ASP A 428 -21.21 -26.80 17.36
N ALA A 429 -20.78 -26.08 18.39
CA ALA A 429 -20.12 -26.66 19.56
C ALA A 429 -21.03 -27.63 20.32
N ASN A 430 -22.30 -27.26 20.51
CA ASN A 430 -23.31 -28.06 21.22
C ASN A 430 -23.67 -29.35 20.49
N ASN A 431 -23.63 -29.34 19.16
CA ASN A 431 -23.89 -30.52 18.34
C ASN A 431 -22.66 -31.43 18.20
N TYR A 432 -21.45 -30.87 18.34
CA TYR A 432 -20.21 -31.62 18.21
C TYR A 432 -19.77 -32.33 19.50
N LYS A 433 -19.79 -31.62 20.63
CA LYS A 433 -19.31 -32.09 21.94
C LYS A 433 -20.24 -31.61 23.06
N ARG A 434 -19.86 -31.90 24.31
CA ARG A 434 -20.53 -31.32 25.47
C ARG A 434 -20.64 -29.79 25.27
N PRO A 435 -21.76 -29.17 25.68
CA PRO A 435 -21.89 -27.73 25.66
C PRO A 435 -20.74 -27.03 26.40
N PRO A 436 -20.11 -26.00 25.82
CA PRO A 436 -19.12 -25.18 26.50
C PRO A 436 -19.68 -24.53 27.78
N ILE A 437 -18.84 -24.31 28.79
CA ILE A 437 -19.23 -23.50 29.95
C ILE A 437 -19.23 -22.02 29.58
N MET A 438 -18.19 -21.57 28.86
CA MET A 438 -18.09 -20.21 28.34
C MET A 438 -18.85 -20.06 27.02
N SER A 439 -19.62 -18.98 26.90
CA SER A 439 -20.26 -18.59 25.64
C SER A 439 -19.24 -18.33 24.53
N ALA A 440 -19.67 -18.37 23.26
CA ALA A 440 -18.81 -18.07 22.13
C ALA A 440 -18.11 -16.71 22.25
N ALA A 441 -18.83 -15.67 22.69
CA ALA A 441 -18.28 -14.33 22.86
C ALA A 441 -17.16 -14.27 23.92
N GLU A 442 -17.34 -14.97 25.04
CA GLU A 442 -16.32 -15.05 26.10
C GLU A 442 -15.07 -15.80 25.62
N ARG A 443 -15.26 -16.91 24.88
CA ARG A 443 -14.17 -17.70 24.30
C ARG A 443 -13.40 -16.90 23.26
N GLU A 444 -14.10 -16.16 22.39
CA GLU A 444 -13.48 -15.25 21.42
C GLU A 444 -12.65 -14.16 22.08
N ALA A 445 -13.18 -13.52 23.14
CA ALA A 445 -12.47 -12.49 23.88
C ALA A 445 -11.19 -13.05 24.53
N GLU A 446 -11.28 -14.19 25.21
CA GLU A 446 -10.12 -14.83 25.86
C GLU A 446 -9.04 -15.26 24.85
N VAL A 447 -9.45 -15.83 23.71
CA VAL A 447 -8.51 -16.18 22.63
C VAL A 447 -7.87 -14.93 22.03
N SER A 448 -8.61 -13.84 21.85
CA SER A 448 -8.07 -12.59 21.30
C SER A 448 -6.99 -11.94 22.20
N ASN A 449 -7.07 -12.18 23.52
CA ASN A 449 -6.08 -11.71 24.49
C ASN A 449 -4.83 -12.60 24.55
N CYS A 450 -4.77 -13.71 23.81
CA CYS A 450 -3.60 -14.56 23.77
C CYS A 450 -2.50 -13.96 22.89
N LYS A 451 -1.32 -13.68 23.47
CA LYS A 451 -0.16 -13.06 22.80
C LYS A 451 0.23 -13.64 21.43
N CYS A 452 0.03 -14.94 21.21
CA CYS A 452 0.41 -15.60 19.97
C CYS A 452 -0.62 -15.44 18.85
N VAL A 453 -1.83 -14.97 19.16
CA VAL A 453 -2.95 -14.88 18.23
C VAL A 453 -2.91 -13.57 17.48
N SER A 454 -2.83 -13.64 16.15
CA SER A 454 -2.83 -12.48 15.28
C SER A 454 -4.25 -12.04 14.91
N LYS A 455 -5.18 -12.99 14.77
CA LYS A 455 -6.58 -12.75 14.39
C LYS A 455 -7.47 -13.86 14.92
N VAL A 456 -8.64 -13.50 15.43
CA VAL A 456 -9.71 -14.46 15.77
C VAL A 456 -10.69 -14.51 14.60
N ILE A 457 -11.03 -15.72 14.15
CA ILE A 457 -12.11 -15.97 13.20
C ILE A 457 -13.31 -16.46 14.01
N ARG A 458 -14.33 -15.61 14.10
CA ARG A 458 -15.58 -15.88 14.83
C ARG A 458 -16.44 -16.88 14.07
N ASN A 459 -17.23 -17.67 14.80
CA ASN A 459 -18.11 -18.70 14.24
C ASN A 459 -17.41 -19.53 13.16
N ALA A 460 -16.21 -20.02 13.48
CA ALA A 460 -15.48 -20.90 12.58
C ALA A 460 -16.25 -22.22 12.40
N PRO A 461 -16.29 -22.77 11.18
CA PRO A 461 -17.03 -23.99 10.90
C PRO A 461 -16.44 -25.16 11.70
N CYS A 462 -17.27 -25.90 12.42
CA CYS A 462 -16.80 -27.09 13.12
C CYS A 462 -16.52 -28.26 12.16
N PHE A 463 -17.24 -28.34 11.05
CA PHE A 463 -17.14 -29.43 10.06
C PHE A 463 -16.87 -28.88 8.67
N GLY A 464 -16.15 -29.64 7.84
CA GLY A 464 -16.04 -29.38 6.41
C GLY A 464 -15.31 -28.08 6.07
N LEU A 465 -14.07 -27.89 6.57
CA LEU A 465 -13.24 -26.75 6.18
C LEU A 465 -13.09 -26.70 4.65
N THR A 466 -13.64 -25.67 4.00
CA THR A 466 -13.70 -25.58 2.53
C THR A 466 -12.48 -24.89 1.92
N GLU A 467 -12.23 -25.14 0.63
CA GLU A 467 -11.23 -24.39 -0.15
C GLU A 467 -11.56 -22.89 -0.19
N GLU A 468 -12.85 -22.55 -0.24
CA GLU A 468 -13.32 -21.16 -0.19
C GLU A 468 -12.92 -20.50 1.14
N PHE A 469 -13.10 -21.18 2.27
CA PHE A 469 -12.68 -20.67 3.57
C PHE A 469 -11.16 -20.45 3.64
N ILE A 470 -10.38 -21.42 3.15
CA ILE A 470 -8.91 -21.34 3.09
C ILE A 470 -8.47 -20.14 2.24
N ARG A 471 -9.07 -19.95 1.06
CA ARG A 471 -8.78 -18.83 0.15
C ARG A 471 -9.17 -17.49 0.75
N LYS A 472 -10.39 -17.38 1.29
CA LYS A 472 -10.95 -16.16 1.90
C LYS A 472 -10.08 -15.64 3.04
N HIS A 473 -9.52 -16.55 3.84
CA HIS A 473 -8.65 -16.21 4.97
C HIS A 473 -7.15 -16.29 4.64
N GLN A 474 -6.78 -16.52 3.37
CA GLN A 474 -5.39 -16.67 2.93
C GLN A 474 -4.60 -17.64 3.82
N ILE A 475 -5.18 -18.80 4.13
CA ILE A 475 -4.59 -19.78 5.05
C ILE A 475 -3.54 -20.60 4.32
N HIS A 476 -2.33 -20.63 4.86
CA HIS A 476 -1.19 -21.34 4.27
C HIS A 476 -0.94 -22.70 4.92
N VAL A 477 -1.30 -22.83 6.20
CA VAL A 477 -1.08 -24.02 7.03
C VAL A 477 -2.29 -24.17 7.95
N VAL A 478 -2.78 -25.39 8.11
CA VAL A 478 -3.81 -25.74 9.10
C VAL A 478 -3.19 -26.64 10.17
N ALA A 479 -3.06 -26.13 11.38
CA ALA A 479 -2.59 -26.87 12.54
C ALA A 479 -3.80 -27.49 13.27
N PHE A 480 -3.80 -28.82 13.44
CA PHE A 480 -4.91 -29.56 14.03
C PHE A 480 -4.43 -30.62 15.01
N GLY A 481 -5.32 -31.13 15.85
CA GLY A 481 -4.97 -32.16 16.85
C GLY A 481 -4.53 -33.47 16.20
N GLN A 482 -3.41 -34.04 16.66
CA GLN A 482 -2.90 -35.31 16.15
C GLN A 482 -3.92 -36.45 16.27
N GLU A 483 -4.84 -36.40 17.24
CA GLU A 483 -5.87 -37.43 17.44
C GLU A 483 -6.81 -37.63 16.24
N TYR A 484 -6.95 -36.63 15.36
CA TYR A 484 -7.78 -36.76 14.16
C TYR A 484 -7.11 -37.60 13.08
N LEU A 485 -5.77 -37.69 13.07
CA LEU A 485 -5.06 -38.64 12.21
C LEU A 485 -5.31 -40.08 12.66
N ASP A 486 -5.29 -40.31 13.96
CA ASP A 486 -5.52 -41.64 14.53
C ASP A 486 -6.98 -42.07 14.32
N ARG A 487 -7.94 -41.14 14.45
CA ARG A 487 -9.38 -41.40 14.26
C ARG A 487 -9.76 -41.54 12.78
N TYR A 488 -9.17 -40.74 11.90
CA TYR A 488 -9.45 -40.75 10.47
C TYR A 488 -8.13 -40.91 9.68
N PRO A 489 -7.59 -42.15 9.58
CA PRO A 489 -6.32 -42.38 8.88
C PRO A 489 -6.38 -41.94 7.41
N ASN A 490 -7.50 -42.19 6.75
CA ASN A 490 -7.76 -41.78 5.38
C ASN A 490 -8.35 -40.35 5.34
N PRO A 491 -7.73 -39.40 4.61
CA PRO A 491 -8.26 -38.04 4.47
C PRO A 491 -9.67 -37.95 3.88
N ASP A 492 -10.09 -38.94 3.10
CA ASP A 492 -11.43 -38.94 2.50
C ASP A 492 -12.57 -39.12 3.50
N ASP A 493 -12.27 -39.76 4.63
CA ASP A 493 -13.19 -40.10 5.70
C ASP A 493 -13.18 -39.06 6.83
N ASP A 494 -12.31 -38.05 6.75
CA ASP A 494 -12.15 -37.00 7.75
C ASP A 494 -13.19 -35.87 7.54
N PRO A 495 -14.24 -35.75 8.37
CA PRO A 495 -15.27 -34.74 8.16
C PRO A 495 -14.82 -33.32 8.58
N TYR A 496 -13.64 -33.16 9.19
CA TYR A 496 -13.13 -31.90 9.71
C TYR A 496 -12.08 -31.28 8.78
N TYR A 497 -11.05 -32.07 8.45
CA TYR A 497 -9.81 -31.58 7.82
C TYR A 497 -9.51 -32.24 6.46
N LYS A 498 -10.51 -32.83 5.79
CA LYS A 498 -10.36 -33.45 4.46
C LYS A 498 -9.64 -32.56 3.44
N VAL A 499 -10.13 -31.33 3.22
CA VAL A 499 -9.56 -30.40 2.23
C VAL A 499 -8.11 -30.02 2.56
N PRO A 500 -7.77 -29.50 3.76
CA PRO A 500 -6.38 -29.14 4.06
C PRO A 500 -5.43 -30.34 4.05
N ARG A 501 -5.90 -31.54 4.40
CA ARG A 501 -5.10 -32.78 4.29
C ARG A 501 -4.85 -33.16 2.84
N LYS A 502 -5.86 -33.12 1.97
CA LYS A 502 -5.69 -33.37 0.52
C LYS A 502 -4.77 -32.37 -0.15
N ASN A 503 -4.82 -31.10 0.29
CA ASN A 503 -3.95 -30.04 -0.22
C ASN A 503 -2.53 -30.09 0.35
N GLY A 504 -2.23 -30.98 1.31
CA GLY A 504 -0.91 -31.11 1.92
C GLY A 504 -0.52 -29.93 2.83
N ILE A 505 -1.49 -29.19 3.36
CA ILE A 505 -1.26 -28.02 4.23
C ILE A 505 -1.64 -28.28 5.69
N ALA A 506 -2.19 -29.47 6.01
CA ALA A 506 -2.54 -29.88 7.36
C ALA A 506 -1.31 -30.38 8.13
N ILE A 507 -1.07 -29.87 9.33
CA ILE A 507 0.05 -30.25 10.20
C ILE A 507 -0.50 -30.72 11.56
N PRO A 508 -0.24 -31.97 11.96
CA PRO A 508 -0.69 -32.47 13.25
C PRO A 508 0.10 -31.86 14.41
N MET A 509 -0.60 -31.52 15.48
CA MET A 509 -0.05 -30.94 16.71
C MET A 509 -0.23 -31.91 17.88
N PRO A 510 0.83 -32.16 18.68
CA PRO A 510 0.72 -33.01 19.85
C PRO A 510 -0.11 -32.31 20.94
N ARG A 511 -0.91 -33.09 21.67
CA ARG A 511 -1.59 -32.60 22.87
C ARG A 511 -0.60 -32.32 23.99
N THR A 512 -0.83 -31.25 24.73
CA THR A 512 -0.18 -31.06 26.05
C THR A 512 -0.75 -32.12 27.00
N GLN A 513 0.12 -32.94 27.58
CA GLN A 513 -0.30 -33.97 28.55
C GLN A 513 -0.78 -33.32 29.86
N SER A 514 -1.66 -34.00 30.59
CA SER A 514 -2.11 -33.67 31.96
C SER A 514 -2.98 -32.43 32.17
N LEU A 515 -3.42 -31.74 31.10
CA LEU A 515 -4.34 -30.61 31.23
C LEU A 515 -5.35 -30.53 30.07
N SER A 516 -6.63 -30.57 30.43
CA SER A 516 -7.76 -30.36 29.54
C SER A 516 -8.89 -29.60 30.25
N THR A 517 -9.84 -29.05 29.50
CA THR A 517 -11.08 -28.47 30.03
C THR A 517 -11.80 -29.46 30.96
N SER A 518 -11.87 -30.74 30.59
CA SER A 518 -12.47 -31.79 31.44
C SER A 518 -11.72 -31.99 32.75
N ASP A 519 -10.40 -31.86 32.76
CA ASP A 519 -9.61 -31.98 34.00
C ASP A 519 -9.81 -30.78 34.91
N LEU A 520 -9.89 -29.56 34.36
CA LEU A 520 -10.18 -28.35 35.13
C LEU A 520 -11.55 -28.44 35.82
N ILE A 521 -12.55 -28.91 35.09
CA ILE A 521 -13.91 -29.06 35.62
C ILE A 521 -13.96 -30.12 36.70
N ARG A 522 -13.28 -31.25 36.49
CA ARG A 522 -13.18 -32.30 37.51
C ARG A 522 -12.50 -31.80 38.78
N ARG A 523 -11.47 -30.96 38.66
CA ARG A 523 -10.80 -30.34 39.82
C ARG A 523 -11.76 -29.45 40.62
N ILE A 524 -12.55 -28.63 39.93
CA ILE A 524 -13.55 -27.74 40.58
C ILE A 524 -14.64 -28.57 41.26
N GLN A 525 -15.24 -29.52 40.54
CA GLN A 525 -16.29 -30.40 41.08
C GLN A 525 -15.82 -31.19 42.30
N ASN A 526 -14.58 -31.68 42.29
CA ASN A 526 -14.02 -32.40 43.43
C ASN A 526 -13.85 -31.48 44.66
N GLU A 527 -13.51 -30.21 44.47
CA GLU A 527 -13.40 -29.23 45.56
C GLU A 527 -14.78 -28.91 46.15
N ASP A 528 -15.79 -28.72 45.31
CA ASP A 528 -17.17 -28.48 45.74
C ASP A 528 -17.68 -29.61 46.64
N VAL A 529 -17.43 -30.87 46.25
CA VAL A 529 -17.78 -32.05 47.03
C VAL A 529 -17.04 -32.10 48.38
N ILE A 530 -15.79 -31.62 48.44
CA ILE A 530 -15.03 -31.54 49.70
C ILE A 530 -15.61 -30.45 50.61
N LEU A 531 -15.99 -29.31 50.06
CA LEU A 531 -16.59 -28.20 50.79
C LEU A 531 -17.97 -28.58 51.36
N GLU A 532 -18.81 -29.25 50.59
CA GLU A 532 -20.11 -29.78 51.05
C GLU A 532 -19.96 -30.78 52.20
N LYS A 533 -18.94 -31.64 52.15
CA LYS A 533 -18.66 -32.57 53.26
C LYS A 533 -18.19 -31.87 54.53
N LYS A 534 -17.42 -30.78 54.38
CA LYS A 534 -16.93 -29.99 55.53
C LYS A 534 -18.01 -29.10 56.15
N SER A 535 -19.01 -28.66 55.38
CA SER A 535 -20.13 -27.88 55.92
C SER A 535 -21.20 -28.76 56.57
N ALA A 536 -21.25 -30.05 56.24
CA ALA A 536 -22.15 -31.04 56.84
C ALA A 536 -21.63 -31.65 58.16
N THR A 537 -20.34 -31.47 58.47
CA THR A 537 -19.71 -31.80 59.77
C THR A 537 -19.55 -30.55 60.61
#